data_AF-A0A078FT89-F1
#
_entry.id   AF-A0A078FT89-F1
#
_cell.length_a   1.000
_cell.length_b   1.000
_cell.length_c   1.000
_cell.angle_alpha   90.00
_cell.angle_beta   90.00
_cell.angle_gamma   90.00
#
_symmetry.space_group_name_H-M   'P 1'
#
loop_
_entity.id
_entity.type
_entity.pdbx_description
1 polymer ?
#
loop_
_entity_poly.entity_id
_entity_poly.type
_entity_poly.pdbx_seq_one_letter_code
_entity_poly.pdbx_strand_id
1 'polypeptide(L)'
;MISITWLLNDLINLHRRRRRRCRLFQLPGQITFTIHQNGHRSKRARKLGEGILIIRFEMPYNIWCGGCNSMIAKGVRFNAEKKQVGNYYSTKIWSFAMKAPCCKQEIVIQTDPQNCEYVITSGAQKKVEEYDVEDAETMELTAEEEKGKLADPFYRLEHQEVDLQKKKAAEPLLVRLQRVSDARHADDYSLNKALRAQIRGHRKRVAEEEAASRKLGLGIRLLPKSEEDVAAASNSSYSMSASSKKRLELEAKRRKICAASASSLLSGGFKASSLSKNPSSANKYKSSTVSVRKM
;
A
#
# COMPACT_ATOMS: atom_id res chain seq x y z
N MET A 1 -21.19 -68.70 62.83
CA MET A 1 -20.04 -69.16 63.64
C MET A 1 -18.93 -68.12 63.55
N ILE A 2 -18.75 -67.41 64.66
CA ILE A 2 -17.48 -66.96 65.26
C ILE A 2 -16.55 -66.04 64.44
N SER A 3 -16.51 -64.80 64.91
CA SER A 3 -15.45 -63.79 64.81
C SER A 3 -14.04 -64.31 65.08
N ILE A 4 -13.01 -63.64 64.55
CA ILE A 4 -11.72 -63.26 65.19
C ILE A 4 -10.97 -62.41 64.15
N THR A 5 -11.06 -61.06 64.17
CA THR A 5 -10.13 -60.10 64.83
C THR A 5 -8.66 -60.35 64.48
N TRP A 6 -8.09 -59.58 63.53
CA TRP A 6 -7.34 -58.33 63.77
C TRP A 6 -6.18 -58.46 64.76
N LEU A 7 -4.95 -58.39 64.26
CA LEU A 7 -3.80 -57.67 64.82
C LEU A 7 -2.90 -57.31 63.63
N LEU A 8 -2.94 -56.09 63.10
CA LEU A 8 -2.24 -54.86 63.56
C LEU A 8 -0.73 -54.83 63.28
N ASN A 9 -0.34 -53.64 62.79
CA ASN A 9 0.99 -53.06 62.61
C ASN A 9 1.83 -53.62 61.45
N ASP A 10 2.47 -52.84 60.60
CA ASP A 10 2.67 -51.40 60.35
C ASP A 10 3.62 -51.47 59.13
N LEU A 11 3.56 -50.70 58.03
CA LEU A 11 3.93 -49.31 57.90
C LEU A 11 4.15 -49.08 56.38
N ILE A 12 3.98 -47.84 55.92
CA ILE A 12 4.39 -47.27 54.61
C ILE A 12 3.31 -47.19 53.51
N ASN A 13 2.88 -45.93 53.29
CA ASN A 13 2.21 -45.36 52.10
C ASN A 13 0.67 -45.42 51.99
N LEU A 14 0.04 -44.80 52.99
CA LEU A 14 -1.13 -43.91 52.86
C LEU A 14 -0.80 -42.85 51.75
N HIS A 15 -1.56 -42.66 50.66
CA HIS A 15 -2.89 -42.04 50.69
C HIS A 15 -3.65 -42.20 49.35
N ARG A 16 -4.64 -43.09 49.40
CA ARG A 16 -5.98 -43.04 48.79
C ARG A 16 -6.39 -41.84 47.93
N ARG A 17 -6.90 -42.20 46.74
CA ARG A 17 -8.10 -41.64 46.08
C ARG A 17 -9.09 -41.02 47.08
N ARG A 18 -9.44 -39.74 46.90
CA ARG A 18 -10.75 -39.19 47.28
C ARG A 18 -11.25 -38.20 46.23
N ARG A 19 -12.36 -38.58 45.59
CA ARG A 19 -13.39 -37.65 45.09
C ARG A 19 -13.70 -36.57 46.15
N ARG A 20 -14.20 -35.42 45.68
CA ARG A 20 -14.70 -34.19 46.38
C ARG A 20 -13.69 -33.06 46.19
N ARG A 21 -14.03 -31.88 45.68
CA ARG A 21 -15.30 -31.18 45.54
C ARG A 21 -15.06 -30.06 44.51
N CYS A 22 -15.86 -29.98 43.46
CA CYS A 22 -16.23 -28.68 42.92
C CYS A 22 -17.00 -27.99 44.06
N ARG A 23 -16.32 -27.13 44.82
CA ARG A 23 -17.05 -26.14 45.61
C ARG A 23 -17.54 -25.11 44.60
N LEU A 24 -18.80 -25.23 44.23
CA LEU A 24 -19.60 -24.07 43.85
C LEU A 24 -19.60 -23.16 45.08
N PHE A 25 -18.64 -22.23 45.15
CA PHE A 25 -18.72 -21.12 46.09
C PHE A 25 -19.44 -20.02 45.32
N GLN A 26 -20.76 -19.96 45.52
CA GLN A 26 -21.58 -18.89 45.04
C GLN A 26 -21.32 -17.67 45.93
N LEU A 27 -20.41 -16.81 45.49
CA LEU A 27 -20.38 -15.41 45.89
C LEU A 27 -20.93 -14.61 44.70
N PRO A 28 -21.92 -13.73 44.89
CA PRO A 28 -22.44 -12.94 43.80
C PRO A 28 -21.37 -11.92 43.35
N GLY A 29 -21.05 -11.92 42.06
CA GLY A 29 -20.41 -10.76 41.42
C GLY A 29 -18.91 -10.85 41.09
N GLN A 30 -18.34 -12.03 40.81
CA GLN A 30 -17.00 -12.09 40.21
C GLN A 30 -17.01 -12.88 38.90
N ILE A 31 -16.58 -12.20 37.82
CA ILE A 31 -16.43 -12.73 36.48
C ILE A 31 -15.35 -13.81 36.50
N THR A 32 -15.74 -15.08 36.45
CA THR A 32 -14.81 -16.18 36.23
C THR A 32 -14.42 -16.21 34.75
N PHE A 33 -13.23 -15.75 34.41
CA PHE A 33 -12.65 -15.98 33.09
C PHE A 33 -12.14 -17.42 33.00
N THR A 34 -12.80 -18.26 32.20
CA THR A 34 -12.27 -19.56 31.78
C THR A 34 -11.02 -19.32 30.95
N ILE A 35 -9.85 -19.65 31.53
CA ILE A 35 -8.55 -19.57 30.87
C ILE A 35 -8.44 -20.77 29.92
N HIS A 36 -8.88 -20.61 28.67
CA HIS A 36 -8.38 -21.45 27.58
C HIS A 36 -6.89 -21.12 27.38
N GLN A 37 -6.03 -22.11 27.62
CA GLN A 37 -4.58 -22.00 27.53
C GLN A 37 -4.12 -21.87 26.06
N ASN A 38 -4.20 -20.66 25.50
CA ASN A 38 -3.51 -20.31 24.27
C ASN A 38 -2.23 -19.52 24.62
N GLY A 39 -1.07 -20.13 24.38
CA GLY A 39 0.28 -19.73 24.85
C GLY A 39 0.83 -18.35 24.45
N HIS A 40 0.05 -17.46 23.84
CA HIS A 40 0.48 -16.11 23.46
C HIS A 40 0.16 -15.01 24.49
N ARG A 41 -0.61 -15.30 25.54
CA ARG A 41 -1.01 -14.29 26.56
C ARG A 41 0.00 -14.05 27.67
N SER A 42 0.95 -14.98 27.88
CA SER A 42 1.87 -14.94 29.04
C SER A 42 2.73 -13.66 29.10
N LYS A 43 3.20 -13.13 27.96
CA LYS A 43 4.03 -11.91 27.94
C LYS A 43 3.25 -10.62 28.19
N ARG A 44 1.95 -10.56 27.85
CA ARG A 44 1.10 -9.36 28.04
C ARG A 44 0.46 -9.28 29.42
N ALA A 45 0.29 -10.43 30.09
CA ALA A 45 -0.30 -10.54 31.42
C ALA A 45 0.73 -10.46 32.56
N ARG A 46 1.98 -10.08 32.29
CA ARG A 46 3.06 -10.04 33.30
C ARG A 46 2.75 -9.12 34.49
N LYS A 47 2.07 -7.99 34.23
CA LYS A 47 1.71 -6.97 35.23
C LYS A 47 0.25 -7.04 35.67
N LEU A 48 -0.41 -8.19 35.49
CA LEU A 48 -1.83 -8.31 35.81
C LEU A 48 -2.11 -8.16 37.32
N GLY A 49 -1.14 -8.50 38.18
CA GLY A 49 -1.24 -8.29 39.64
C GLY A 49 -1.33 -6.82 40.05
N GLU A 50 -0.83 -5.89 39.22
CA GLU A 50 -0.91 -4.45 39.42
C GLU A 50 -2.13 -3.83 38.71
N GLY A 51 -3.01 -4.65 38.12
CA GLY A 51 -4.14 -4.20 37.32
C GLY A 51 -3.75 -3.64 35.94
N ILE A 52 -2.50 -3.83 35.52
CA ILE A 52 -1.97 -3.30 34.26
C ILE A 52 -2.01 -4.39 33.18
N LEU A 53 -2.73 -4.14 32.09
CA LEU A 53 -2.76 -5.03 30.92
C LEU A 53 -2.07 -4.39 29.72
N ILE A 54 -1.10 -5.08 29.13
CA ILE A 54 -0.45 -4.60 27.90
C ILE A 54 -1.34 -4.96 26.71
N ILE A 55 -1.85 -3.93 26.02
CA ILE A 55 -2.71 -4.07 24.83
C ILE A 55 -2.06 -3.44 23.60
N ARG A 56 -2.57 -3.77 22.41
CA ARG A 56 -2.26 -3.01 21.20
C ARG A 56 -3.31 -1.93 21.02
N PHE A 57 -2.89 -0.68 21.07
CA PHE A 57 -3.75 0.50 20.96
C PHE A 57 -3.49 1.18 19.61
N GLU A 58 -4.54 1.60 18.92
CA GLU A 58 -4.48 2.35 17.67
C GLU A 58 -4.82 3.80 17.94
N MET A 59 -4.04 4.72 17.39
CA MET A 59 -4.22 6.14 17.65
C MET A 59 -5.53 6.67 17.01
N PRO A 60 -6.46 7.28 17.78
CA PRO A 60 -7.79 7.67 17.26
C PRO A 60 -7.76 8.88 16.32
N TYR A 61 -6.83 9.82 16.52
CA TYR A 61 -6.69 11.05 15.74
C TYR A 61 -5.22 11.47 15.68
N ASN A 62 -4.91 12.45 14.82
CA ASN A 62 -3.56 12.98 14.65
C ASN A 62 -3.12 13.76 15.90
N ILE A 63 -1.90 13.52 16.39
CA ILE A 63 -1.35 14.22 17.56
C ILE A 63 0.06 14.72 17.32
N TRP A 64 0.41 15.77 18.04
CA TRP A 64 1.77 16.28 18.18
C TRP A 64 2.38 15.74 19.47
N CYS A 65 3.55 15.12 19.37
CA CYS A 65 4.27 14.67 20.57
C CYS A 65 4.89 15.88 21.28
N GLY A 66 4.62 16.04 22.59
CA GLY A 66 5.08 17.20 23.35
C GLY A 66 6.61 17.26 23.60
N GLY A 67 7.36 16.19 23.32
CA GLY A 67 8.81 16.17 23.49
C GLY A 67 9.62 16.47 22.23
N CYS A 68 9.18 15.98 21.07
CA CYS A 68 9.93 16.03 19.81
C CYS A 68 9.20 16.80 18.69
N ASN A 69 7.97 17.29 18.96
CA ASN A 69 7.04 17.90 17.99
C ASN A 69 6.84 17.11 16.69
N SER A 70 7.14 15.81 16.68
CA SER A 70 6.81 14.95 15.54
C SER A 70 5.33 14.60 15.56
N MET A 71 4.69 14.58 14.39
CA MET A 71 3.30 14.18 14.22
C MET A 71 3.17 12.66 14.29
N ILE A 72 2.23 12.17 15.09
CA ILE A 72 1.78 10.77 15.10
C ILE A 72 0.44 10.74 14.39
N ALA A 73 0.39 10.01 13.28
CA ALA A 73 -0.82 9.87 12.49
C ALA A 73 -1.88 8.98 13.17
N LYS A 74 -3.14 9.19 12.80
CA LYS A 74 -4.25 8.29 13.10
C LYS A 74 -3.93 6.88 12.63
N GLY A 75 -4.30 5.88 13.44
CA GLY A 75 -4.11 4.46 13.14
C GLY A 75 -2.72 3.90 13.46
N VAL A 76 -1.77 4.71 13.92
CA VAL A 76 -0.47 4.20 14.38
C VAL A 76 -0.67 3.29 15.60
N ARG A 77 0.00 2.13 15.58
CA ARG A 77 -0.16 1.06 16.58
C ARG A 77 0.90 1.14 17.66
N PHE A 78 0.47 1.14 18.91
CA PHE A 78 1.31 1.16 20.10
C PHE A 78 1.11 -0.06 20.99
N ASN A 79 2.15 -0.45 21.70
CA ASN A 79 1.98 -1.29 22.89
C ASN A 79 1.68 -0.33 24.06
N ALA A 80 0.45 -0.36 24.56
CA ALA A 80 0.00 0.52 25.62
C ALA A 80 -0.26 -0.26 26.91
N GLU A 81 0.07 0.35 28.04
CA GLU A 81 -0.30 -0.11 29.37
C GLU A 81 -1.70 0.42 29.69
N LYS A 82 -2.68 -0.49 29.74
CA LYS A 82 -4.06 -0.19 30.12
C LYS A 82 -4.19 -0.25 31.65
N LYS A 83 -4.63 0.85 32.25
CA LYS A 83 -4.93 0.99 33.69
C LYS A 83 -6.36 1.47 33.89
N GLN A 84 -7.05 0.97 34.92
CA GLN A 84 -8.34 1.54 35.33
C GLN A 84 -8.05 2.70 36.31
N VAL A 85 -8.51 3.91 35.99
CA VAL A 85 -8.27 5.10 36.85
C VAL A 85 -9.50 5.47 37.65
N GLY A 86 -10.69 5.28 37.09
CA GLY A 86 -11.96 5.61 37.76
C GLY A 86 -13.15 5.00 37.03
N ASN A 87 -14.36 5.39 37.45
CA ASN A 87 -15.62 5.01 36.82
C ASN A 87 -16.47 6.28 36.58
N TYR A 88 -17.08 6.38 35.42
CA TYR A 88 -18.16 7.31 35.11
C TYR A 88 -19.49 6.55 35.22
N TYR A 89 -20.21 6.74 36.33
CA TYR A 89 -21.34 5.91 36.73
C TYR A 89 -20.97 4.40 36.73
N SER A 90 -21.59 3.60 35.86
CA SER A 90 -21.29 2.16 35.69
C SER A 90 -20.13 1.88 34.72
N THR A 91 -19.71 2.87 33.93
CA THR A 91 -18.72 2.69 32.86
C THR A 91 -17.31 2.97 33.37
N LYS A 92 -16.37 2.06 33.12
CA LYS A 92 -14.98 2.20 33.58
C LYS A 92 -14.21 3.20 32.71
N ILE A 93 -13.49 4.13 33.35
CA ILE A 93 -12.56 5.04 32.70
C ILE A 93 -11.19 4.35 32.63
N TRP A 94 -10.69 4.19 31.40
CA TRP A 94 -9.40 3.59 31.12
C TRP A 94 -8.37 4.66 30.81
N SER A 95 -7.18 4.51 31.37
CA SER A 95 -5.98 5.26 30.99
C SER A 95 -5.04 4.35 30.22
N PHE A 96 -4.55 4.85 29.09
CA PHE A 96 -3.60 4.20 28.21
C PHE A 96 -2.30 4.99 28.22
N ALA A 97 -1.28 4.40 28.85
CA ALA A 97 0.07 4.95 28.84
C ALA A 97 0.90 4.25 27.75
N MET A 98 1.54 5.03 26.88
CA MET A 98 2.39 4.52 25.81
C MET A 98 3.59 5.40 25.57
N LYS A 99 4.63 4.86 24.91
CA LYS A 99 5.84 5.62 24.58
C LYS A 99 5.80 6.07 23.13
N ALA A 100 6.11 7.35 22.89
CA ALA A 100 6.24 7.92 21.56
C ALA A 100 7.35 7.22 20.77
N PRO A 101 7.20 6.99 19.44
CA PRO A 101 8.22 6.34 18.63
C PRO A 101 9.49 7.20 18.49
N CYS A 102 9.35 8.53 18.49
CA CYS A 102 10.45 9.48 18.26
C CYS A 102 11.40 9.60 19.46
N CYS A 103 10.88 9.95 20.65
CA CYS A 103 11.68 10.39 21.79
C CYS A 103 11.44 9.57 23.07
N LYS A 104 10.69 8.46 22.99
CA LYS A 104 10.30 7.61 24.13
C LYS A 104 9.52 8.35 25.23
N GLN A 105 9.07 9.58 24.99
CA GLN A 105 8.19 10.35 25.87
C GLN A 105 6.91 9.55 26.16
N GLU A 106 6.46 9.54 27.41
CA GLU A 106 5.21 8.90 27.79
C GLU A 106 4.03 9.80 27.43
N ILE A 107 3.08 9.22 26.70
CA ILE A 107 1.81 9.84 26.31
C ILE A 107 0.70 9.09 27.06
N VAL A 108 -0.14 9.83 27.77
CA VAL A 108 -1.25 9.29 28.55
C VAL A 108 -2.57 9.78 27.95
N ILE A 109 -3.40 8.83 27.54
CA ILE A 109 -4.72 9.08 26.95
C ILE A 109 -5.78 8.42 27.84
N GLN A 110 -6.86 9.14 28.13
CA GLN A 110 -8.01 8.64 28.88
C GLN A 110 -9.24 8.56 27.99
N THR A 111 -10.16 7.66 28.36
CA THR A 111 -11.49 7.56 27.75
C THR A 111 -12.49 8.42 28.50
N ASP A 112 -13.28 9.22 27.78
CA ASP A 112 -14.36 10.03 28.35
C ASP A 112 -15.71 9.49 27.87
N PRO A 113 -16.43 8.71 28.71
CA PRO A 113 -17.70 8.09 28.31
C PRO A 113 -18.82 9.09 28.02
N GLN A 114 -18.76 10.31 28.56
CA GLN A 114 -19.78 11.34 28.35
C GLN A 114 -19.83 11.83 26.90
N ASN A 115 -18.66 12.09 26.31
CA ASN A 115 -18.53 12.62 24.95
C ASN A 115 -18.21 11.53 23.92
N CYS A 116 -18.02 10.27 24.38
CA CYS A 116 -17.54 9.16 23.55
C CYS A 116 -16.18 9.44 22.89
N GLU A 117 -15.33 10.21 23.56
CA GLU A 117 -14.04 10.66 23.05
C GLU A 117 -12.86 10.15 23.86
N TYR A 118 -11.68 10.21 23.26
CA TYR A 118 -10.40 10.02 23.95
C TYR A 118 -9.80 11.39 24.21
N VAL A 119 -9.37 11.63 25.45
CA VAL A 119 -8.74 12.90 25.85
C VAL A 119 -7.30 12.65 26.27
N ILE A 120 -6.41 13.52 25.80
CA ILE A 120 -4.99 13.45 26.16
C ILE A 120 -4.82 14.11 27.51
N THR A 121 -4.36 13.36 28.50
CA THR A 121 -4.03 13.91 29.83
C THR A 121 -2.63 14.49 29.85
N SER A 122 -1.66 13.83 29.19
CA SER A 122 -0.26 14.28 29.19
C SER A 122 0.54 13.78 27.98
N GLY A 123 1.61 14.51 27.65
CA GLY A 123 2.66 14.08 26.72
C GLY A 123 2.40 14.31 25.24
N ALA A 124 1.20 14.76 24.86
CA ALA A 124 0.85 15.11 23.49
C ALA A 124 -0.24 16.17 23.42
N GLN A 125 -0.39 16.79 22.25
CA GLN A 125 -1.48 17.70 21.92
C GLN A 125 -2.26 17.16 20.72
N LYS A 126 -3.59 17.28 20.76
CA LYS A 126 -4.46 16.91 19.63
C LYS A 126 -4.20 17.89 18.50
N LYS A 127 -3.92 17.37 17.30
CA LYS A 127 -3.93 18.20 16.10
C LYS A 127 -5.39 18.50 15.80
N VAL A 128 -5.75 19.78 15.88
CA VAL A 128 -7.05 20.24 15.41
C VAL A 128 -6.95 20.37 13.89
N GLU A 129 -7.75 19.59 13.18
CA GLU A 129 -7.95 19.75 11.74
C GLU A 129 -9.22 20.59 11.59
N GLU A 130 -9.06 21.89 11.85
CA GLU A 130 -10.03 22.87 11.40
C GLU A 130 -9.95 22.89 9.87
N TYR A 131 -11.08 22.60 9.23
CA TYR A 131 -11.19 22.68 7.79
C TYR A 131 -11.48 24.13 7.45
N ASP A 132 -10.43 24.89 7.14
CA ASP A 132 -10.59 26.21 6.55
C ASP A 132 -11.17 26.04 5.14
N VAL A 133 -12.31 26.68 4.89
CA VAL A 133 -13.07 26.54 3.64
C VAL A 133 -12.24 27.04 2.44
N GLU A 134 -11.34 27.99 2.67
CA GLU A 134 -10.41 28.51 1.67
C GLU A 134 -9.41 27.45 1.15
N ASP A 135 -8.94 26.54 2.02
CA ASP A 135 -7.94 25.52 1.66
C ASP A 135 -8.55 24.34 0.87
N ALA A 136 -9.88 24.20 0.88
CA ALA A 136 -10.60 23.07 0.30
C ALA A 136 -11.08 23.28 -1.15
N GLU A 137 -10.79 24.43 -1.79
CA GLU A 137 -11.32 24.84 -3.11
C GLU A 137 -12.84 24.62 -3.26
N THR A 138 -13.56 24.55 -2.14
CA THR A 138 -15.00 24.36 -2.10
C THR A 138 -15.61 25.74 -2.01
N MET A 139 -16.54 26.06 -2.91
CA MET A 139 -17.22 27.37 -2.92
C MET A 139 -17.75 27.65 -1.52
N GLU A 140 -17.32 28.76 -0.92
CA GLU A 140 -17.86 29.24 0.35
C GLU A 140 -19.37 29.34 0.20
N LEU A 141 -20.09 28.50 0.94
CA LEU A 141 -21.54 28.58 0.98
C LEU A 141 -21.88 29.84 1.77
N THR A 142 -22.24 30.87 1.00
CA THR A 142 -22.75 32.18 1.43
C THR A 142 -21.72 33.05 2.14
N ALA A 143 -21.54 34.27 1.65
CA ALA A 143 -20.72 35.28 2.31
C ALA A 143 -21.16 35.39 3.78
N GLU A 144 -20.23 35.62 4.72
CA GLU A 144 -20.53 35.75 6.15
C GLU A 144 -21.71 36.71 6.43
N GLU A 145 -21.88 37.71 5.56
CA GLU A 145 -22.97 38.69 5.53
C GLU A 145 -24.36 38.08 5.25
N GLU A 146 -24.43 37.08 4.37
CA GLU A 146 -25.66 36.37 4.03
C GLU A 146 -26.08 35.42 5.15
N LYS A 147 -25.13 34.83 5.89
CA LYS A 147 -25.42 34.02 7.09
C LYS A 147 -26.09 34.86 8.18
N GLY A 148 -25.64 36.09 8.38
CA GLY A 148 -26.25 37.05 9.30
C GLY A 148 -27.69 37.40 8.91
N LYS A 149 -27.94 37.62 7.62
CA LYS A 149 -29.29 37.89 7.08
C LYS A 149 -30.20 36.66 7.13
N LEU A 150 -29.64 35.45 7.05
CA LEU A 150 -30.38 34.18 7.17
C LEU A 150 -30.90 33.90 8.59
N ALA A 151 -30.43 34.65 9.59
CA ALA A 151 -31.02 34.64 10.93
C ALA A 151 -32.45 35.22 10.95
N ASP A 152 -32.77 36.14 10.02
CA ASP A 152 -34.09 36.73 9.90
C ASP A 152 -35.09 35.76 9.25
N PRO A 153 -36.23 35.43 9.90
CA PRO A 153 -37.17 34.44 9.40
C PRO A 153 -37.79 34.77 8.04
N PHE A 154 -38.07 36.06 7.76
CA PHE A 154 -38.64 36.50 6.49
C PHE A 154 -37.65 36.37 5.33
N TYR A 155 -36.42 36.83 5.53
CA TYR A 155 -35.35 36.70 4.54
C TYR A 155 -35.10 35.24 4.16
N ARG A 156 -35.05 34.35 5.17
CA ARG A 156 -34.90 32.91 4.94
C ARG A 156 -36.02 32.30 4.10
N LEU A 157 -37.27 32.70 4.31
CA LEU A 157 -38.41 32.17 3.54
C LEU A 157 -38.38 32.64 2.08
N GLU A 158 -38.08 33.91 1.83
CA GLU A 158 -37.98 34.46 0.47
C GLU A 158 -36.85 33.79 -0.31
N HIS A 159 -35.67 33.61 0.31
CA HIS A 159 -34.53 32.97 -0.33
C HIS A 159 -34.80 31.48 -0.59
N GLN A 160 -35.48 30.78 0.32
CA GLN A 160 -35.94 29.41 0.11
C GLN A 160 -36.88 29.31 -1.09
N GLU A 161 -37.83 30.24 -1.26
CA GLU A 161 -38.73 30.24 -2.40
C GLU A 161 -37.97 30.47 -3.71
N VAL A 162 -37.04 31.43 -3.73
CA VAL A 162 -36.18 31.70 -4.89
C VAL A 162 -35.34 30.46 -5.26
N ASP A 163 -34.77 29.76 -4.28
CA ASP A 163 -33.99 28.55 -4.52
C ASP A 163 -34.86 27.40 -5.02
N LEU A 164 -36.11 27.27 -4.54
CA LEU A 164 -37.08 26.32 -5.07
C LEU A 164 -37.46 26.65 -6.52
N GLN A 165 -37.61 27.93 -6.88
CA GLN A 165 -37.85 28.35 -8.26
C GLN A 165 -36.66 28.02 -9.17
N LYS A 166 -35.42 28.31 -8.73
CA LYS A 166 -34.20 27.92 -9.45
C LYS A 166 -34.13 26.41 -9.66
N LYS A 167 -34.46 25.62 -8.61
CA LYS A 167 -34.52 24.15 -8.70
C LYS A 167 -35.51 23.70 -9.77
N LYS A 168 -36.74 24.23 -9.76
CA LYS A 168 -37.78 23.89 -10.76
C LYS A 168 -37.37 24.28 -12.18
N ALA A 169 -36.69 25.41 -12.34
CA ALA A 169 -36.19 25.85 -13.65
C ALA A 169 -35.07 24.93 -14.18
N ALA A 170 -34.19 24.43 -13.29
CA ALA A 170 -33.08 23.55 -13.66
C ALA A 170 -33.50 22.09 -13.89
N GLU A 171 -34.55 21.62 -13.21
CA GLU A 171 -35.08 20.25 -13.28
C GLU A 171 -35.27 19.70 -14.72
N PRO A 172 -35.97 20.39 -15.65
CA PRO A 172 -36.14 19.88 -17.01
C PRO A 172 -34.83 19.79 -17.81
N LEU A 173 -33.82 20.61 -17.49
CA LEU A 173 -32.50 20.50 -18.09
C LEU A 173 -31.77 19.26 -17.56
N LEU A 174 -31.82 19.01 -16.26
CA LEU A 174 -31.22 17.82 -15.65
C LEU A 174 -31.83 16.53 -16.20
N VAL A 175 -33.17 16.48 -16.33
CA VAL A 175 -33.87 15.33 -16.93
C VAL A 175 -33.45 15.10 -18.37
N ARG A 176 -33.27 16.17 -19.17
CA ARG A 176 -32.77 16.06 -20.55
C ARG A 176 -31.34 15.51 -20.59
N LEU A 177 -30.44 16.01 -19.75
CA LEU A 177 -29.07 15.52 -19.66
C LEU A 177 -29.01 14.06 -19.22
N GLN A 178 -29.82 13.68 -18.24
CA GLN A 178 -29.93 12.31 -17.78
C GLN A 178 -30.41 11.38 -18.91
N ARG A 179 -31.45 11.76 -19.66
CA ARG A 179 -31.90 10.99 -20.83
C ARG A 179 -30.82 10.80 -21.88
N VAL A 180 -30.02 11.83 -22.16
CA VAL A 180 -28.88 11.73 -23.10
C VAL A 180 -27.81 10.80 -22.55
N SER A 181 -27.51 10.88 -21.25
CA SER A 181 -26.57 9.98 -20.57
C SER A 181 -27.04 8.54 -20.65
N ASP A 182 -28.27 8.26 -20.24
CA ASP A 182 -28.86 6.92 -20.26
C ASP A 182 -28.91 6.35 -21.68
N ALA A 183 -29.24 7.16 -22.69
CA ALA A 183 -29.23 6.74 -24.08
C ALA A 183 -27.82 6.38 -24.59
N ARG A 184 -26.78 7.12 -24.15
CA ARG A 184 -25.38 6.80 -24.48
C ARG A 184 -24.90 5.54 -23.76
N HIS A 185 -25.38 5.32 -22.54
CA HIS A 185 -24.97 4.22 -21.68
C HIS A 185 -25.81 2.94 -21.81
N ALA A 186 -26.92 3.00 -22.56
CA ALA A 186 -27.81 1.86 -22.77
C ALA A 186 -27.07 0.61 -23.28
N ASP A 187 -26.09 0.79 -24.18
CA ASP A 187 -25.32 -0.29 -24.81
C ASP A 187 -23.81 -0.20 -24.54
N ASP A 188 -23.41 0.16 -23.32
CA ASP A 188 -22.00 0.28 -22.91
C ASP A 188 -21.14 -0.95 -23.28
N TYR A 189 -21.70 -2.16 -23.17
CA TYR A 189 -20.99 -3.38 -23.50
C TYR A 189 -20.63 -3.48 -24.99
N SER A 190 -21.55 -3.10 -25.88
CA SER A 190 -21.34 -3.19 -27.33
C SER A 190 -20.29 -2.17 -27.80
N LEU A 191 -20.37 -0.94 -27.30
CA LEU A 191 -19.42 0.14 -27.56
C LEU A 191 -18.03 -0.21 -27.06
N ASN A 192 -17.91 -0.70 -25.82
CA ASN A 192 -16.63 -1.14 -25.27
C ASN A 192 -16.06 -2.36 -26.00
N LYS A 193 -16.90 -3.29 -26.45
CA LYS A 193 -16.48 -4.45 -27.25
C LYS A 193 -15.88 -4.00 -28.59
N ALA A 194 -16.54 -3.08 -29.29
CA ALA A 194 -16.06 -2.49 -30.54
C ALA A 194 -14.75 -1.73 -30.35
N LEU A 195 -14.67 -0.86 -29.33
CA LEU A 195 -13.47 -0.11 -28.98
C LEU A 195 -12.29 -1.04 -28.65
N ARG A 196 -12.52 -2.08 -27.83
CA ARG A 196 -11.48 -3.06 -27.50
C ARG A 196 -11.04 -3.85 -28.73
N ALA A 197 -11.94 -4.15 -29.67
CA ALA A 197 -11.58 -4.81 -30.92
C ALA A 197 -10.66 -3.92 -31.78
N GLN A 198 -10.98 -2.63 -31.91
CA GLN A 198 -10.13 -1.66 -32.61
C GLN A 198 -8.75 -1.50 -31.94
N ILE A 199 -8.71 -1.36 -30.61
CA ILE A 199 -7.45 -1.25 -29.86
C ILE A 199 -6.59 -2.51 -30.00
N ARG A 200 -7.21 -3.71 -29.97
CA ARG A 200 -6.49 -4.97 -30.22
C ARG A 200 -5.90 -5.01 -31.64
N GLY A 201 -6.68 -4.60 -32.65
CA GLY A 201 -6.20 -4.47 -34.02
C GLY A 201 -5.02 -3.51 -34.14
N HIS A 202 -5.14 -2.33 -33.53
CA HIS A 202 -4.07 -1.32 -33.52
C HIS A 202 -2.81 -1.82 -32.79
N ARG A 203 -2.95 -2.44 -31.61
CA ARG A 203 -1.83 -3.03 -30.87
C ARG A 203 -1.12 -4.12 -31.66
N LYS A 204 -1.89 -4.96 -32.38
CA LYS A 204 -1.32 -5.99 -33.24
C LYS A 204 -0.49 -5.37 -34.37
N ARG A 205 -1.03 -4.36 -35.06
CA ARG A 205 -0.31 -3.63 -36.12
C ARG A 205 0.98 -3.00 -35.59
N VAL A 206 0.92 -2.31 -34.46
CA VAL A 206 2.11 -1.70 -33.82
C VAL A 206 3.15 -2.76 -33.42
N ALA A 207 2.71 -3.89 -32.86
CA ALA A 207 3.62 -4.98 -32.49
C ALA A 207 4.32 -5.60 -33.71
N GLU A 208 3.62 -5.73 -34.84
CA GLU A 208 4.19 -6.19 -36.11
C GLU A 208 5.20 -5.17 -36.68
N GLU A 209 4.89 -3.88 -36.65
CA GLU A 209 5.79 -2.78 -37.04
C GLU A 209 7.07 -2.77 -36.18
N GLU A 210 6.93 -2.90 -34.85
CA GLU A 210 8.07 -2.99 -33.93
C GLU A 210 8.88 -4.27 -34.13
N ALA A 211 8.23 -5.42 -34.38
CA ALA A 211 8.93 -6.67 -34.66
C ALA A 211 9.71 -6.60 -35.97
N ALA A 212 9.16 -5.97 -37.01
CA ALA A 212 9.87 -5.72 -38.27
C ALA A 212 11.09 -4.81 -38.06
N SER A 213 10.93 -3.75 -37.26
CA SER A 213 12.03 -2.84 -36.89
C SER A 213 13.15 -3.57 -36.14
N ARG A 214 12.80 -4.38 -35.13
CA ARG A 214 13.76 -5.19 -34.36
C ARG A 214 14.50 -6.20 -35.23
N LYS A 215 13.85 -6.80 -36.23
CA LYS A 215 14.51 -7.70 -37.20
C LYS A 215 15.56 -6.97 -38.05
N LEU A 216 15.34 -5.69 -38.33
CA LEU A 216 16.27 -4.81 -39.05
C LEU A 216 17.31 -4.16 -38.12
N GLY A 217 17.26 -4.43 -36.81
CA GLY A 217 18.15 -3.82 -35.81
C GLY A 217 17.85 -2.35 -35.52
N LEU A 218 16.69 -1.85 -35.94
CA LEU A 218 16.26 -0.47 -35.75
C LEU A 218 15.49 -0.34 -34.43
N GLY A 219 15.77 0.72 -33.67
CA GLY A 219 15.11 1.03 -32.39
C GLY A 219 13.87 1.93 -32.52
N ILE A 220 13.35 2.09 -33.75
CA ILE A 220 12.35 3.11 -34.11
C ILE A 220 11.12 2.42 -34.69
N ARG A 221 9.91 2.90 -34.37
CA ARG A 221 8.67 2.38 -34.96
C ARG A 221 8.65 2.61 -36.47
N LEU A 222 8.56 1.54 -37.26
CA LEU A 222 8.46 1.64 -38.72
C LEU A 222 7.02 1.96 -39.12
N LEU A 223 6.87 2.94 -40.00
CA LEU A 223 5.59 3.21 -40.66
C LEU A 223 5.29 2.11 -41.70
N PRO A 224 4.01 1.91 -42.05
CA PRO A 224 3.65 1.06 -43.18
C PRO A 224 4.34 1.57 -44.45
N LYS A 225 4.72 0.62 -45.32
CA LYS A 225 5.34 0.93 -46.61
C LYS A 225 4.38 1.77 -47.43
N SER A 226 4.77 2.98 -47.81
CA SER A 226 4.03 3.76 -48.79
C SER A 226 4.48 3.37 -50.21
N GLU A 227 3.58 3.47 -51.18
CA GLU A 227 3.89 3.15 -52.58
C GLU A 227 4.90 4.16 -53.16
N GLU A 228 4.85 5.40 -52.69
CA GLU A 228 5.78 6.48 -53.03
C GLU A 228 7.22 6.16 -52.57
N ASP A 229 7.39 5.66 -51.34
CA ASP A 229 8.69 5.26 -50.81
C ASP A 229 9.32 4.12 -51.61
N VAL A 230 8.51 3.18 -52.10
CA VAL A 230 8.96 2.05 -52.92
C VAL A 230 9.45 2.54 -54.28
N ALA A 231 8.72 3.44 -54.93
CA ALA A 231 9.10 4.04 -56.21
C ALA A 231 10.37 4.92 -56.09
N ALA A 232 10.49 5.69 -55.01
CA ALA A 232 11.69 6.47 -54.73
C ALA A 232 12.91 5.56 -54.47
N ALA A 233 12.72 4.48 -53.70
CA ALA A 233 13.78 3.52 -53.41
C ALA A 233 14.23 2.75 -54.67
N SER A 234 13.31 2.35 -55.56
CA SER A 234 13.66 1.67 -56.82
C SER A 234 14.50 2.54 -57.76
N ASN A 235 14.26 3.85 -57.73
CA ASN A 235 15.00 4.81 -58.56
C ASN A 235 16.35 5.21 -57.94
N SER A 236 16.60 4.85 -56.68
CA SER A 236 17.87 5.11 -56.01
C SER A 236 18.87 3.97 -56.25
N SER A 237 19.88 4.20 -57.09
CA SER A 237 20.99 3.25 -57.27
C SER A 237 22.13 3.54 -56.29
N TYR A 238 22.38 2.67 -55.31
CA TYR A 238 23.61 2.71 -54.52
C TYR A 238 24.76 2.06 -55.30
N SER A 239 25.90 2.75 -55.41
CA SER A 239 27.06 2.32 -56.20
C SER A 239 27.77 1.07 -55.61
N MET A 240 27.23 -0.12 -55.84
CA MET A 240 27.85 -1.40 -55.46
C MET A 240 29.00 -1.83 -56.39
N SER A 241 29.22 -1.13 -57.51
CA SER A 241 30.26 -1.47 -58.50
C SER A 241 31.70 -1.27 -58.01
N ALA A 242 31.94 -0.40 -57.02
CA ALA A 242 33.27 -0.17 -56.45
C ALA A 242 33.69 -1.22 -55.39
N SER A 243 32.72 -1.88 -54.74
CA SER A 243 32.96 -2.82 -53.64
C SER A 243 33.34 -4.22 -54.12
N SER A 244 32.79 -4.66 -55.27
CA SER A 244 33.08 -5.98 -55.85
C SER A 244 34.54 -6.17 -56.24
N LYS A 245 35.20 -5.12 -56.77
CA LYS A 245 36.64 -5.17 -57.11
C LYS A 245 37.53 -5.32 -55.87
N LYS A 246 37.29 -4.54 -54.82
CA LYS A 246 38.04 -4.62 -53.55
C LYS A 246 37.83 -5.96 -52.84
N ARG A 247 36.63 -6.54 -52.92
CA ARG A 247 36.30 -7.84 -52.31
C ARG A 247 37.04 -8.99 -52.98
N LEU A 248 37.07 -9.03 -54.31
CA LEU A 248 37.81 -10.05 -55.08
C LEU A 248 39.33 -9.95 -54.85
N GLU A 249 39.87 -8.73 -54.73
CA GLU A 249 41.30 -8.52 -54.45
C GLU A 249 41.71 -9.01 -53.05
N LEU A 250 40.86 -8.82 -52.03
CA LEU A 250 41.08 -9.33 -50.67
C LEU A 250 41.00 -10.86 -50.59
N GLU A 251 40.11 -11.50 -51.35
CA GLU A 251 40.04 -12.96 -51.46
C GLU A 251 41.29 -13.56 -52.13
N ALA A 252 41.82 -12.90 -53.17
CA ALA A 252 43.08 -13.31 -53.81
C ALA A 252 44.29 -13.18 -52.86
N LYS A 253 44.34 -12.15 -52.01
CA LYS A 253 45.38 -11.97 -50.99
C LYS A 253 45.32 -13.05 -49.90
N ARG A 254 44.12 -13.48 -49.49
CA ARG A 254 43.94 -14.55 -48.50
C ARG A 254 44.37 -15.94 -49.00
N ARG A 255 44.22 -16.21 -50.30
CA ARG A 255 44.64 -17.50 -50.91
C ARG A 255 46.15 -17.67 -51.04
N LYS A 256 46.94 -16.58 -50.96
CA LYS A 256 48.41 -16.62 -51.06
C LYS A 256 49.13 -16.94 -49.75
N ILE A 257 48.41 -17.01 -48.63
CA ILE A 257 48.99 -17.40 -47.34
C ILE A 257 48.94 -18.93 -47.24
N CYS A 258 50.03 -19.60 -47.59
CA CYS A 258 50.15 -21.05 -47.43
C CYS A 258 50.30 -21.40 -45.94
N ALA A 259 49.36 -22.19 -45.41
CA ALA A 259 49.27 -22.55 -43.98
C ALA A 259 50.48 -23.35 -43.44
N ALA A 260 51.37 -23.85 -44.32
CA ALA A 260 52.51 -24.66 -43.91
C ALA A 260 53.68 -23.86 -43.29
N SER A 261 53.86 -22.58 -43.65
CA SER A 261 54.99 -21.77 -43.13
C SER A 261 54.71 -21.09 -41.78
N ALA A 262 53.43 -20.99 -41.37
CA ALA A 262 53.06 -20.38 -40.08
C ALA A 262 53.13 -21.39 -38.92
N SER A 263 53.09 -22.70 -39.22
CA SER A 263 53.12 -23.77 -38.22
C SER A 263 54.51 -24.13 -37.69
N SER A 264 55.60 -23.85 -38.42
CA SER A 264 56.96 -24.17 -37.95
C SER A 264 57.55 -23.13 -36.98
N LEU A 265 56.93 -21.95 -36.84
CA LEU A 265 57.35 -20.91 -35.92
C LEU A 265 56.70 -21.02 -34.53
N LEU A 266 55.74 -21.93 -34.35
CA LEU A 266 54.98 -22.10 -33.10
C LEU A 266 55.41 -23.32 -32.28
N SER A 267 56.41 -24.10 -32.74
CA SER A 267 56.88 -25.34 -32.08
C SER A 267 58.26 -25.21 -31.41
N GLY A 268 58.48 -24.13 -30.65
CA GLY A 268 59.74 -23.89 -29.92
C GLY A 268 59.56 -23.30 -28.52
N GLY A 269 59.37 -24.19 -27.53
CA GLY A 269 59.82 -24.14 -26.12
C GLY A 269 59.70 -22.87 -25.23
N PHE A 270 58.79 -22.96 -24.23
CA PHE A 270 58.81 -22.47 -22.82
C PHE A 270 59.05 -20.96 -22.54
N LYS A 271 58.27 -20.27 -21.69
CA LYS A 271 58.10 -20.48 -20.23
C LYS A 271 56.77 -19.92 -19.69
N ALA A 272 56.31 -20.47 -18.56
CA ALA A 272 55.07 -20.14 -17.87
C ALA A 272 55.12 -18.85 -17.04
N SER A 273 54.00 -18.12 -16.95
CA SER A 273 53.65 -17.35 -15.76
C SER A 273 52.14 -17.16 -15.56
N SER A 274 51.74 -17.48 -14.33
CA SER A 274 50.59 -17.01 -13.54
C SER A 274 49.18 -17.00 -14.17
N LEU A 275 48.46 -18.05 -13.80
CA LEU A 275 47.01 -18.06 -13.60
C LEU A 275 46.62 -16.91 -12.64
N SER A 276 45.97 -15.85 -13.14
CA SER A 276 45.15 -14.97 -12.31
C SER A 276 43.68 -15.20 -12.65
N LYS A 277 42.93 -15.56 -11.60
CA LYS A 277 41.49 -15.77 -11.65
C LYS A 277 40.81 -14.41 -11.70
N ASN A 278 40.00 -14.17 -12.74
CA ASN A 278 38.96 -13.15 -12.68
C ASN A 278 37.94 -13.53 -11.59
N PRO A 279 37.40 -12.54 -10.88
CA PRO A 279 35.99 -12.27 -11.13
C PRO A 279 35.69 -10.76 -11.16
N SER A 280 35.11 -10.28 -12.26
CA SER A 280 34.48 -8.96 -12.32
C SER A 280 33.06 -9.10 -12.89
N SER A 281 32.08 -9.17 -11.98
CA SER A 281 31.14 -8.10 -11.59
C SER A 281 30.02 -7.83 -12.59
N ALA A 282 28.81 -8.12 -12.10
CA ALA A 282 27.53 -7.87 -12.74
C ALA A 282 27.30 -6.39 -13.06
N ASN A 283 26.74 -6.17 -14.24
CA ASN A 283 26.38 -4.88 -14.81
C ASN A 283 25.10 -4.34 -14.16
N LYS A 284 25.11 -3.10 -13.66
CA LYS A 284 23.90 -2.29 -13.39
C LYS A 284 24.14 -0.86 -13.85
N TYR A 285 23.79 -0.58 -15.10
CA TYR A 285 23.56 0.80 -15.55
C TYR A 285 22.10 1.18 -15.29
N LYS A 286 21.93 2.21 -14.45
CA LYS A 286 20.66 2.89 -14.20
C LYS A 286 20.27 3.68 -15.45
N SER A 287 19.07 3.43 -15.98
CA SER A 287 18.44 4.32 -16.96
C SER A 287 17.76 5.46 -16.20
N SER A 288 18.13 6.69 -16.53
CA SER A 288 17.52 7.93 -16.06
C SER A 288 16.21 8.18 -16.81
N THR A 289 15.11 8.22 -16.08
CA THR A 289 13.80 8.68 -16.55
C THR A 289 13.77 10.20 -16.62
N VAL A 290 13.60 10.77 -17.82
CA VAL A 290 13.21 12.17 -18.00
C VAL A 290 11.70 12.22 -18.15
N SER A 291 11.04 12.89 -17.21
CA SER A 291 9.61 13.22 -17.23
C SER A 291 9.41 14.47 -18.08
N VAL A 292 8.59 14.38 -19.14
CA VAL A 292 8.12 15.56 -19.88
C VAL A 292 6.67 15.81 -19.49
N ARG A 293 6.43 17.01 -18.96
CA ARG A 293 5.12 17.54 -18.57
C ARG A 293 4.20 17.65 -19.79
N LYS A 294 2.93 17.28 -19.59
CA LYS A 294 1.85 17.44 -20.56
C LYS A 294 1.20 18.80 -20.31
N MET A 295 1.05 19.61 -21.36
CA MET A 295 -0.01 20.61 -21.45
C MET A 295 -1.30 19.93 -21.89
#